data_AF-A0A2D5E4K9-F1
#
_entry.id   AF-A0A2D5E4K9-F1
#
_cell.length_a   1.000
_cell.length_b   1.000
_cell.length_c   1.000
_cell.angle_alpha   90.00
_cell.angle_beta   90.00
_cell.angle_gamma   90.00
#
_symmetry.space_group_name_H-M   'P 1'
#
loop_
_entity.id
_entity.type
_entity.pdbx_description
1 polymer ?
#
loop_
_entity_poly.entity_id
_entity_poly.type
_entity_poly.pdbx_seq_one_letter_code
_entity_poly.pdbx_strand_id
1 'polypeptide(L)'
;MSIPKPFMITSAVLWSALALGGCQQPHSHEQVTGTWEGTGHTINSSGRSQTNKYLVLEVDEQGLVKGTSGWKLIEGPGGHDGDTPSTQNEETVVGTFVPATGEIHLVETEENGYLHGTLLDQQRIRMVLVQPGEKHVASTFILTKVEED
;
A
#
# COMPACT_ATOMS: atom_id res chain seq x y z
N MET A 1 -15.20 -81.71 -7.79
CA MET A 1 -15.20 -80.94 -6.53
C MET A 1 -14.20 -79.80 -6.68
N SER A 2 -14.68 -78.56 -6.75
CA SER A 2 -13.86 -77.36 -6.98
C SER A 2 -13.77 -76.57 -5.67
N ILE A 3 -12.55 -76.21 -5.26
CA ILE A 3 -12.26 -75.46 -4.03
C ILE A 3 -12.18 -73.97 -4.40
N PRO A 4 -12.94 -73.06 -3.73
CA PRO A 4 -12.81 -71.64 -3.97
C PRO A 4 -11.59 -71.06 -3.24
N LYS A 5 -10.84 -70.18 -3.91
CA LYS A 5 -9.72 -69.43 -3.34
C LYS A 5 -10.21 -68.20 -2.57
N PRO A 6 -9.56 -67.79 -1.47
CA PRO A 6 -9.95 -66.63 -0.69
C PRO A 6 -9.54 -65.33 -1.38
N PHE A 7 -10.47 -64.37 -1.39
CA PHE A 7 -10.27 -63.01 -1.86
C PHE A 7 -9.65 -62.19 -0.70
N MET A 8 -8.42 -61.71 -0.88
CA MET A 8 -7.80 -60.76 0.07
C MET A 8 -8.28 -59.35 -0.25
N ILE A 9 -8.89 -58.69 0.74
CA ILE A 9 -9.22 -57.26 0.71
C ILE A 9 -8.04 -56.52 1.32
N THR A 10 -7.25 -55.84 0.49
CA THR A 10 -6.20 -54.90 0.92
C THR A 10 -6.86 -53.61 1.41
N SER A 11 -6.79 -53.36 2.71
CA SER A 11 -7.18 -52.07 3.30
C SER A 11 -6.18 -50.99 2.90
N ALA A 12 -6.62 -50.03 2.09
CA ALA A 12 -5.87 -48.80 1.84
C ALA A 12 -6.07 -47.85 3.02
N VAL A 13 -5.03 -47.65 3.82
CA VAL A 13 -4.99 -46.62 4.86
C VAL A 13 -4.76 -45.28 4.17
N LEU A 14 -5.80 -44.46 4.05
CA LEU A 14 -5.67 -43.05 3.64
C LEU A 14 -4.97 -42.28 4.75
N TRP A 15 -3.71 -41.92 4.53
CA TRP A 15 -3.02 -40.91 5.31
C TRP A 15 -3.54 -39.53 4.87
N SER A 16 -4.56 -39.03 5.57
CA SER A 16 -4.93 -37.62 5.48
C SER A 16 -3.82 -36.80 6.12
N ALA A 17 -2.92 -36.26 5.30
CA ALA A 17 -1.99 -35.23 5.74
C ALA A 17 -2.80 -34.01 6.19
N LEU A 18 -2.85 -33.78 7.49
CA LEU A 18 -3.28 -32.52 8.08
C LEU A 18 -2.27 -31.47 7.64
N ALA A 19 -2.57 -30.77 6.55
CA ALA A 19 -1.90 -29.53 6.21
C ALA A 19 -2.18 -28.55 7.35
N LEU A 20 -1.20 -28.36 8.23
CA LEU A 20 -1.17 -27.25 9.16
C LEU A 20 -1.12 -25.99 8.30
N GLY A 21 -2.30 -25.42 8.03
CA GLY A 21 -2.46 -24.20 7.25
C GLY A 21 -1.81 -23.06 8.01
N GLY A 22 -0.52 -22.83 7.77
CA GLY A 22 0.10 -21.56 8.12
C GLY A 22 -0.74 -20.45 7.52
N CYS A 23 -1.04 -19.42 8.30
CA CYS A 23 -1.77 -18.25 7.82
C CYS A 23 -1.00 -17.65 6.65
N GLN A 24 -1.39 -17.99 5.41
CA GLN A 24 -0.89 -17.32 4.23
C GLN A 24 -1.42 -15.89 4.28
N GLN A 25 -0.51 -14.94 4.46
CA GLN A 25 -0.84 -13.54 4.27
C GLN A 25 -1.20 -13.38 2.78
N PRO A 26 -2.35 -12.79 2.45
CA PRO A 26 -2.76 -12.59 1.05
C PRO A 26 -1.85 -11.63 0.30
N HIS A 27 -1.12 -10.79 1.03
CA HIS A 27 -0.16 -9.83 0.49
C HIS A 27 1.25 -10.04 1.06
N SER A 28 2.25 -9.60 0.31
CA SER A 28 3.66 -9.64 0.72
C SER A 28 4.26 -8.24 0.75
N HIS A 29 5.31 -8.02 1.54
CA HIS A 29 5.93 -6.70 1.67
C HIS A 29 6.55 -6.23 0.36
N GLU A 30 7.07 -7.14 -0.45
CA GLU A 30 7.65 -6.89 -1.78
C GLU A 30 6.61 -6.34 -2.77
N GLN A 31 5.32 -6.63 -2.57
CA GLN A 31 4.25 -6.04 -3.39
C GLN A 31 4.18 -4.53 -3.18
N VAL A 32 4.47 -4.02 -1.98
CA VAL A 32 4.41 -2.59 -1.63
C VAL A 32 5.74 -1.89 -1.84
N THR A 33 6.87 -2.56 -1.60
CA THR A 33 8.21 -1.99 -1.85
C THR A 33 8.37 -1.57 -3.30
N GLY A 34 8.89 -0.36 -3.53
CA GLY A 34 9.19 0.21 -4.84
C GLY A 34 8.72 1.65 -5.01
N THR A 35 8.78 2.13 -6.26
CA THR A 35 8.31 3.45 -6.66
C THR A 35 6.90 3.38 -7.20
N TRP A 36 6.08 4.36 -6.84
CA TRP A 36 4.66 4.46 -7.18
C TRP A 36 4.35 5.86 -7.65
N GLU A 37 3.61 6.00 -8.75
CA GLU A 37 3.26 7.31 -9.30
C GLU A 37 1.81 7.35 -9.76
N GLY A 38 1.22 8.54 -9.70
CA GLY A 38 -0.15 8.72 -10.14
C GLY A 38 -0.60 10.17 -10.08
N THR A 39 -1.90 10.38 -10.24
CA THR A 39 -2.52 11.71 -10.18
C THR A 39 -3.60 11.74 -9.12
N GLY A 40 -3.70 12.88 -8.45
CA GLY A 40 -4.61 13.10 -7.35
C GLY A 40 -5.34 14.42 -7.42
N HIS A 41 -6.38 14.50 -6.59
CA HIS A 41 -7.04 15.76 -6.26
C HIS A 41 -6.75 16.09 -4.80
N THR A 42 -6.38 17.34 -4.57
CA THR A 42 -6.09 17.87 -3.24
C THR A 42 -6.98 19.08 -2.98
N ILE A 43 -7.48 19.23 -1.77
CA ILE A 43 -8.08 20.47 -1.27
C ILE A 43 -7.31 20.94 -0.05
N ASN A 44 -7.01 22.23 0.00
CA ASN A 44 -6.39 22.90 1.13
C ASN A 44 -7.00 24.30 1.35
N SER A 45 -6.39 25.10 2.22
CA SER A 45 -6.83 26.46 2.52
C SER A 45 -6.89 27.41 1.31
N SER A 46 -6.17 27.11 0.22
CA SER A 46 -6.18 27.91 -1.02
C SER A 46 -7.13 27.39 -2.09
N GLY A 47 -7.73 26.21 -1.89
CA GLY A 47 -8.72 25.64 -2.78
C GLY A 47 -8.33 24.27 -3.31
N ARG A 48 -8.88 23.91 -4.48
CA ARG A 48 -8.72 22.60 -5.09
C ARG A 48 -7.61 22.61 -6.15
N SER A 49 -6.72 21.62 -6.08
CA SER A 49 -5.66 21.37 -7.05
C SER A 49 -5.69 19.96 -7.62
N GLN A 50 -5.12 19.81 -8.81
CA GLN A 50 -4.71 18.53 -9.38
C GLN A 50 -3.19 18.43 -9.32
N THR A 51 -2.69 17.29 -8.84
CA THR A 51 -1.25 17.08 -8.62
C THR A 51 -0.84 15.70 -9.12
N ASN A 52 0.34 15.59 -9.71
CA ASN A 52 1.05 14.32 -9.79
C ASN A 52 1.54 13.97 -8.37
N LYS A 53 1.38 12.72 -7.97
CA LYS A 53 1.74 12.19 -6.65
C LYS A 53 2.70 11.03 -6.83
N TYR A 54 3.67 10.89 -5.93
CA TYR A 54 4.55 9.73 -5.91
C TYR A 54 4.85 9.25 -4.48
N LEU A 55 5.17 7.96 -4.37
CA LEU A 55 5.72 7.33 -3.19
C LEU A 55 6.93 6.49 -3.59
N VAL A 56 7.98 6.53 -2.78
CA VAL A 56 9.09 5.57 -2.85
C VAL A 56 9.13 4.87 -1.50
N LEU A 57 8.82 3.57 -1.47
CA LEU A 57 8.61 2.83 -0.23
C LEU A 57 9.56 1.64 -0.14
N GLU A 58 10.12 1.45 1.06
CA GLU A 58 10.76 0.22 1.51
C GLU A 58 9.93 -0.36 2.65
N VAL A 59 9.52 -1.63 2.51
CA VAL A 59 8.76 -2.36 3.52
C VAL A 59 9.55 -3.58 3.94
N ASP A 60 9.78 -3.74 5.24
CA ASP A 60 10.46 -4.91 5.78
C ASP A 60 9.51 -6.10 6.02
N GLU A 61 10.09 -7.25 6.39
CA GLU A 61 9.35 -8.48 6.69
C GLU A 61 8.41 -8.35 7.90
N GLN A 62 8.62 -7.34 8.76
CA GLN A 62 7.75 -7.03 9.90
C GLN A 62 6.63 -6.05 9.53
N GLY A 63 6.60 -5.58 8.28
CA GLY A 63 5.63 -4.62 7.80
C GLY A 63 5.94 -3.18 8.23
N LEU A 64 7.16 -2.87 8.68
CA LEU A 64 7.55 -1.48 8.91
C LEU A 64 7.92 -0.82 7.60
N VAL A 65 7.46 0.42 7.42
CA VAL A 65 7.63 1.19 6.18
C VAL A 65 8.54 2.38 6.44
N LYS A 66 9.49 2.61 5.52
CA LYS A 66 10.22 3.86 5.35
C LYS A 66 10.10 4.32 3.91
N GLY A 67 10.10 5.62 3.68
CA GLY A 67 10.05 6.11 2.32
C GLY A 67 10.00 7.61 2.18
N THR A 68 9.66 8.02 0.97
CA THR A 68 9.44 9.42 0.60
C THR A 68 8.05 9.54 -0.02
N SER A 69 7.31 10.58 0.37
CA SER A 69 6.11 11.01 -0.33
C SER A 69 6.37 12.34 -1.00
N GLY A 70 5.83 12.53 -2.20
CA GLY A 70 5.94 13.80 -2.87
C GLY A 70 4.84 14.08 -3.87
N TRP A 71 4.81 15.32 -4.32
CA TRP A 71 3.84 15.78 -5.29
C TRP A 71 4.37 16.92 -6.15
N LYS A 72 3.77 17.05 -7.34
CA LYS A 72 3.99 18.17 -8.26
C LYS A 72 2.66 18.70 -8.77
N LEU A 73 2.52 20.01 -8.82
CA LEU A 73 1.32 20.70 -9.29
C LEU A 73 1.13 20.45 -10.79
N ILE A 74 -0.09 20.06 -11.16
CA ILE A 74 -0.56 20.03 -12.55
C ILE A 74 -1.42 21.27 -12.80
N GLU A 75 -2.41 21.50 -11.92
CA GLU A 75 -3.38 22.60 -12.06
C GLU A 75 -3.90 23.07 -10.69
N GLY A 76 -4.25 24.36 -10.59
CA GLY A 76 -4.86 24.98 -9.42
C GLY A 76 -3.86 25.80 -8.59
N PRO A 77 -4.21 26.15 -7.34
CA PRO A 77 -3.41 27.04 -6.48
C PRO A 77 -2.11 26.40 -5.95
N GLY A 78 -2.04 25.08 -5.82
CA GLY A 78 -0.88 24.39 -5.25
C GLY A 78 -0.94 24.27 -3.73
N GLY A 79 0.23 24.01 -3.13
CA GLY A 79 0.42 23.88 -1.68
C GLY A 79 1.06 25.12 -1.06
N HIS A 80 1.41 25.02 0.21
CA HIS A 80 2.30 25.98 0.85
C HIS A 80 3.39 25.23 1.60
N ASP A 81 4.60 25.78 1.55
CA ASP A 81 5.64 25.52 2.54
C ASP A 81 5.59 26.67 3.55
N GLY A 82 4.93 26.43 4.68
CA GLY A 82 4.49 27.46 5.61
C GLY A 82 3.51 28.46 4.97
N ASP A 83 4.00 29.67 4.70
CA ASP A 83 3.23 30.74 4.02
C ASP A 83 3.65 30.97 2.56
N THR A 84 4.61 30.20 2.06
CA THR A 84 5.11 30.37 0.68
C THR A 84 4.36 29.44 -0.26
N PRO A 85 3.70 29.96 -1.32
CA PRO A 85 3.10 29.11 -2.34
C PRO A 85 4.14 28.17 -2.96
N SER A 86 3.78 26.90 -3.12
CA SER A 86 4.66 25.90 -3.74
C SER A 86 3.93 25.13 -4.85
N THR A 87 4.72 24.74 -5.85
CA THR A 87 4.27 23.90 -6.97
C THR A 87 4.78 22.46 -6.88
N GLN A 88 5.59 22.13 -5.87
CA GLN A 88 6.03 20.78 -5.58
C GLN A 88 6.51 20.67 -4.13
N ASN A 89 6.40 19.49 -3.54
CA ASN A 89 7.05 19.20 -2.27
C ASN A 89 7.38 17.71 -2.18
N GLU A 90 8.35 17.39 -1.35
CA GLU A 90 8.67 16.02 -0.96
C GLU A 90 9.03 15.95 0.51
N GLU A 91 8.75 14.81 1.13
CA GLU A 91 8.96 14.62 2.55
C GLU A 91 9.25 13.15 2.89
N THR A 92 10.02 12.93 3.95
CA THR A 92 10.21 11.60 4.54
C THR A 92 8.93 11.12 5.21
N VAL A 93 8.58 9.85 4.97
CA VAL A 93 7.46 9.17 5.62
C VAL A 93 7.91 7.88 6.31
N VAL A 94 7.24 7.54 7.40
CA VAL A 94 7.38 6.26 8.10
C VAL A 94 6.01 5.66 8.38
N GLY A 95 5.93 4.34 8.56
CA GLY A 95 4.63 3.73 8.74
C GLY A 95 4.61 2.22 8.92
N THR A 96 3.43 1.65 8.67
CA THR A 96 3.17 0.21 8.76
C THR A 96 2.37 -0.28 7.56
N PHE A 97 2.67 -1.48 7.12
CA PHE A 97 1.90 -2.28 6.17
C PHE A 97 1.27 -3.46 6.89
N VAL A 98 0.01 -3.76 6.57
CA VAL A 98 -0.74 -4.89 7.14
C VAL A 98 -0.96 -5.94 6.04
N PRO A 99 -0.12 -6.99 5.97
CA PRO A 99 -0.21 -8.01 4.90
C PRO A 99 -1.55 -8.75 4.84
N ALA A 100 -2.28 -8.81 5.97
CA ALA A 100 -3.58 -9.46 6.06
C ALA A 100 -4.68 -8.71 5.30
N THR A 101 -4.60 -7.38 5.23
CA THR A 101 -5.64 -6.52 4.65
C THR A 101 -5.18 -5.75 3.42
N GLY A 102 -3.86 -5.64 3.21
CA GLY A 102 -3.29 -4.79 2.17
C GLY A 102 -3.30 -3.30 2.52
N GLU A 103 -3.55 -2.95 3.78
CA GLU A 103 -3.59 -1.57 4.26
C GLU A 103 -2.19 -1.04 4.54
N ILE A 104 -1.96 0.24 4.22
CA ILE A 104 -0.72 0.97 4.44
C ILE A 104 -1.05 2.21 5.25
N HIS A 105 -0.32 2.46 6.34
CA HIS A 105 -0.50 3.62 7.19
C HIS A 105 0.83 4.36 7.26
N LEU A 106 0.89 5.59 6.79
CA LEU A 106 2.09 6.41 6.79
C LEU A 106 1.84 7.71 7.54
N VAL A 107 2.89 8.23 8.15
CA VAL A 107 2.95 9.57 8.70
C VAL A 107 4.09 10.33 8.05
N GLU A 108 3.81 11.58 7.72
CA GLU A 108 4.80 12.61 7.42
C GLU A 108 5.61 12.90 8.72
N THR A 109 6.89 13.25 8.57
CA THR A 109 7.85 13.40 9.66
C THR A 109 8.22 14.86 9.97
N GLU A 110 7.96 15.75 9.02
CA GLU A 110 8.12 17.20 9.04
C GLU A 110 6.76 17.88 9.20
N GLU A 111 5.71 17.34 8.55
CA GLU A 111 4.32 17.80 8.67
C GLU A 111 3.43 16.81 9.43
N ASN A 112 2.26 17.29 9.87
CA ASN A 112 1.28 16.47 10.61
C ASN A 112 0.33 15.69 9.68
N GLY A 113 0.80 15.29 8.49
CA GLY A 113 0.00 14.54 7.54
C GLY A 113 -0.03 13.06 7.85
N TYR A 114 -1.22 12.48 7.68
CA TYR A 114 -1.46 11.05 7.78
C TYR A 114 -1.96 10.52 6.44
N LEU A 115 -1.25 9.53 5.90
CA LEU A 115 -1.62 8.83 4.69
C LEU A 115 -2.17 7.44 5.02
N HIS A 116 -3.32 7.12 4.46
CA HIS A 116 -3.90 5.79 4.49
C HIS A 116 -4.00 5.23 3.07
N GLY A 117 -3.40 4.08 2.86
CA GLY A 117 -3.35 3.34 1.62
C GLY A 117 -4.09 2.01 1.68
N THR A 118 -4.61 1.58 0.54
CA THR A 118 -5.14 0.22 0.36
C THR A 118 -4.67 -0.31 -0.99
N LEU A 119 -4.05 -1.49 -1.00
CA LEU A 119 -3.77 -2.23 -2.23
C LEU A 119 -5.09 -2.53 -2.95
N LEU A 120 -5.20 -2.09 -4.20
CA LEU A 120 -6.32 -2.45 -5.07
C LEU A 120 -6.02 -3.74 -5.83
N ASP A 121 -4.75 -3.92 -6.20
CA ASP A 121 -4.15 -5.11 -6.79
C ASP A 121 -2.62 -5.03 -6.68
N GLN A 122 -1.89 -5.90 -7.37
CA GLN A 122 -0.43 -5.97 -7.32
C GLN A 122 0.28 -4.72 -7.87
N GLN A 123 -0.42 -3.90 -8.67
CA GLN A 123 0.17 -2.77 -9.37
C GLN A 123 -0.46 -1.43 -9.00
N ARG A 124 -1.48 -1.41 -8.14
CA ARG A 124 -2.21 -0.19 -7.80
C ARG A 124 -2.47 -0.05 -6.31
N ILE A 125 -2.22 1.16 -5.81
CA ILE A 125 -2.56 1.56 -4.44
C ILE A 125 -3.51 2.76 -4.50
N ARG A 126 -4.61 2.72 -3.75
CA ARG A 126 -5.41 3.91 -3.45
C ARG A 126 -4.88 4.55 -2.19
N MET A 127 -4.63 5.86 -2.22
CA MET A 127 -4.20 6.63 -1.06
C MET A 127 -5.20 7.73 -0.71
N VAL A 128 -5.25 8.05 0.57
CA VAL A 128 -5.91 9.23 1.14
C VAL A 128 -4.91 9.90 2.08
N LEU A 129 -4.71 11.21 1.92
CA LEU A 129 -3.93 12.04 2.86
C LEU A 129 -4.90 12.96 3.60
N VAL A 130 -4.72 13.07 4.91
CA VAL A 130 -5.39 14.06 5.75
C VAL A 130 -4.37 14.72 6.67
N GLN A 131 -4.34 16.05 6.67
CA GLN A 131 -3.52 16.87 7.55
C GLN A 131 -4.42 17.95 8.16
N PRO A 132 -4.56 18.01 9.49
CA PRO A 132 -5.30 19.06 10.17
C PRO A 132 -4.48 20.36 10.29
N GLY A 133 -5.14 21.46 10.67
CA GLY A 133 -4.50 22.74 10.98
C GLY A 133 -4.95 23.89 10.08
N GLU A 134 -4.31 25.06 10.24
CA GLU A 134 -4.64 26.24 9.42
C GLU A 134 -4.36 26.00 7.94
N LYS A 135 -3.25 25.31 7.63
CA LYS A 135 -2.87 24.83 6.30
C LYS A 135 -3.35 23.39 6.09
N HIS A 136 -4.61 23.11 6.42
CA HIS A 136 -5.20 21.78 6.27
C HIS A 136 -5.05 21.23 4.85
N VAL A 137 -4.93 19.91 4.74
CA VAL A 137 -4.87 19.20 3.47
C VAL A 137 -5.78 17.98 3.53
N ALA A 138 -6.56 17.77 2.47
CA ALA A 138 -7.19 16.49 2.19
C ALA A 138 -6.93 16.11 0.73
N SER A 139 -6.43 14.90 0.49
CA SER A 139 -6.09 14.42 -0.85
C SER A 139 -6.56 12.99 -1.06
N THR A 140 -6.93 12.66 -2.30
CA THR A 140 -7.16 11.29 -2.74
C THR A 140 -6.52 11.05 -4.10
N PHE A 141 -5.87 9.90 -4.24
CA PHE A 141 -5.13 9.54 -5.45
C PHE A 141 -5.02 8.02 -5.58
N ILE A 142 -4.78 7.58 -6.81
CA ILE A 142 -4.41 6.20 -7.12
C ILE A 142 -3.02 6.26 -7.74
N LEU A 143 -2.13 5.43 -7.22
CA LEU A 143 -0.78 5.26 -7.73
C LEU A 143 -0.67 3.92 -8.45
N THR A 144 0.16 3.89 -9.47
CA THR A 144 0.58 2.70 -10.19
C THR A 144 2.06 2.48 -9.90
N LYS A 145 2.46 1.22 -9.72
CA LYS A 145 3.86 0.86 -9.53
C LYS A 145 4.66 1.21 -10.78
N VAL A 146 5.83 1.80 -10.60
CA VAL A 146 6.79 2.06 -11.68
C VAL A 146 7.66 0.81 -11.81
N GLU A 147 7.71 0.24 -13.01
CA GLU A 147 8.61 -0.88 -13.31
C GLU A 147 10.05 -0.35 -13.39
N GLU A 148 10.99 -1.00 -12.70
CA GLU A 148 12.42 -0.72 -12.85
C GLU A 148 12.92 -1.44 -14.11
N ASP A 149 13.53 -0.68 -15.04
CA ASP A 149 14.15 -1.18 -16.27
C ASP A 149 15.43 -2.00 -16.02
#